data_AF-A0A945B666-F1
#
_entry.id   AF-A0A945B666-F1
#
_cell.length_a   1.000
_cell.length_b   1.000
_cell.length_c   1.000
_cell.angle_alpha   90.00
_cell.angle_beta   90.00
_cell.angle_gamma   90.00
#
_symmetry.space_group_name_H-M   'P 1'
#
loop_
_entity.id
_entity.type
_entity.pdbx_description
1 polymer ?
#
loop_
_entity_poly.entity_id
_entity_poly.type
_entity_poly.pdbx_seq_one_letter_code
_entity_poly.pdbx_strand_id
1 'polypeptide(L)'
;MSQADIDIQLKVWKDLALSKQILMGAATEALGLHAECSTTELKDALDSVVKTSKATEIEITQTREKAEKEVSEMQQQVATSDKARTEAEEHIAVAEKARETAERQMTIGRAENSEAIKKARADVADKQNKLKAISKALADTPENVVKKLKNLKKQKFDESKLRTQAETKLKETRKEKSTLETELEEQKALVEKAATLVAQVREFHALCQDQNAKIKSLSEKEEDLFTIPEMDEELLESLQAKEDKAEKDNSEK
;
A
#
# COMPACT_ATOMS: atom_id res chain seq x y z
N MET A 1 139.07 -23.36 -38.68
CA MET A 1 138.02 -23.97 -37.82
C MET A 1 138.71 -24.94 -36.89
N SER A 2 138.51 -24.83 -35.58
CA SER A 2 139.13 -25.74 -34.61
C SER A 2 138.37 -27.06 -34.55
N GLN A 3 139.03 -28.17 -34.20
CA GLN A 3 138.39 -29.49 -34.05
C GLN A 3 137.22 -29.45 -33.03
N ALA A 4 137.34 -28.62 -31.99
CA ALA A 4 136.28 -28.41 -31.00
C ALA A 4 135.03 -27.74 -31.59
N ASP A 5 135.18 -26.83 -32.56
CA ASP A 5 134.04 -26.21 -33.25
C ASP A 5 133.30 -27.23 -34.11
N ILE A 6 134.02 -28.18 -34.72
CA ILE A 6 133.44 -29.25 -35.55
C ILE A 6 132.61 -30.20 -34.68
N ASP A 7 133.10 -30.59 -33.51
CA ASP A 7 132.39 -31.50 -32.60
C ASP A 7 131.12 -30.85 -32.00
N ILE A 8 131.17 -29.55 -31.68
CA ILE A 8 130.01 -28.78 -31.23
C ILE A 8 128.97 -28.69 -32.35
N GLN A 9 129.39 -28.38 -33.59
CA GLN A 9 128.49 -28.37 -34.74
C GLN A 9 127.82 -29.72 -34.94
N LEU A 10 128.57 -30.83 -34.90
CA LEU A 10 128.01 -32.19 -35.04
C LEU A 10 126.99 -32.52 -33.96
N LYS A 11 127.21 -32.07 -32.72
CA LYS A 11 126.24 -32.26 -31.63
C LYS A 11 124.95 -31.48 -31.89
N VAL A 12 125.06 -30.23 -32.32
CA VAL A 12 123.90 -29.41 -32.70
C VAL A 12 123.12 -30.04 -33.86
N TRP A 13 123.80 -30.57 -34.88
CA TRP A 13 123.16 -31.29 -35.98
C TRP A 13 122.44 -32.56 -35.53
N LYS A 14 123.02 -33.32 -34.58
CA LYS A 14 122.38 -34.50 -33.99
C LYS A 14 121.14 -34.15 -33.19
N ASP A 15 121.21 -33.14 -32.31
CA ASP A 15 120.08 -32.71 -31.49
C ASP A 15 118.95 -32.13 -32.37
N LEU A 16 119.31 -31.39 -33.43
CA LEU A 16 118.35 -30.90 -34.43
C LEU A 16 117.68 -32.05 -35.19
N ALA A 17 118.44 -33.07 -35.60
CA ALA A 17 117.91 -34.24 -36.27
C ALA A 17 116.97 -35.05 -35.37
N LEU A 18 117.33 -35.22 -34.09
CA LEU A 18 116.52 -35.95 -33.11
C LEU A 18 115.23 -35.20 -32.78
N SER A 19 115.30 -33.87 -32.59
CA SER A 19 114.13 -33.00 -32.42
C SER A 19 113.19 -33.07 -33.63
N LYS A 20 113.74 -33.02 -34.85
CA LYS A 20 112.95 -33.16 -36.08
C LYS A 20 112.27 -34.53 -36.18
N GLN A 21 112.95 -35.60 -35.79
CA GLN A 21 112.38 -36.96 -35.79
C GLN A 21 111.23 -37.08 -34.78
N ILE A 22 111.38 -36.54 -33.58
CA ILE A 22 110.31 -36.50 -32.57
C ILE A 22 109.12 -35.70 -33.07
N LEU A 23 109.35 -34.53 -33.67
CA LEU A 23 108.29 -33.68 -34.21
C LEU A 23 107.54 -34.38 -35.36
N MET A 24 108.27 -35.01 -36.29
CA MET A 24 107.67 -35.78 -37.38
C MET A 24 106.87 -36.97 -36.84
N GLY A 25 107.40 -37.70 -35.86
CA GLY A 25 106.70 -38.82 -35.21
C GLY A 25 105.40 -38.38 -34.54
N ALA A 26 105.43 -37.31 -33.74
CA ALA A 26 104.26 -36.77 -33.07
C ALA A 26 103.21 -36.22 -34.07
N ALA A 27 103.64 -35.56 -35.15
CA ALA A 27 102.73 -35.10 -36.19
C ALA A 27 102.09 -36.27 -36.97
N THR A 28 102.87 -37.32 -37.25
CA THR A 28 102.40 -38.54 -37.92
C THR A 28 101.36 -39.25 -37.05
N GLU A 29 101.62 -39.38 -35.75
CA GLU A 29 100.68 -39.97 -34.78
C GLU A 29 99.41 -39.14 -34.62
N ALA A 30 99.52 -37.81 -34.48
CA ALA A 30 98.38 -36.91 -34.35
C ALA A 30 97.46 -36.89 -35.59
N LEU A 31 98.04 -37.09 -36.78
CA LEU A 31 97.32 -37.19 -38.05
C LEU A 31 96.85 -38.62 -38.36
N GLY A 32 97.18 -39.61 -37.52
CA GLY A 32 96.83 -41.01 -37.72
C GLY A 32 97.51 -41.67 -38.93
N LEU A 33 98.68 -41.16 -39.34
CA LEU A 33 99.46 -41.67 -40.46
C LEU A 33 100.37 -42.84 -40.04
N HIS A 34 100.80 -43.65 -41.01
CA HIS A 34 101.73 -44.75 -40.77
C HIS A 34 103.14 -44.22 -40.42
N ALA A 35 103.89 -44.92 -39.57
CA ALA A 35 105.22 -44.50 -39.08
C ALA A 35 106.30 -44.33 -40.19
N GLU A 36 106.05 -44.88 -41.37
CA GLU A 36 106.91 -44.77 -42.57
C GLU A 36 106.32 -43.84 -43.65
N CYS A 37 105.40 -42.94 -43.29
CA CYS A 37 104.78 -42.04 -44.25
C CYS A 37 105.82 -41.15 -44.96
N SER A 38 105.59 -40.86 -46.23
CA SER A 38 106.44 -39.94 -46.98
C SER A 38 106.29 -38.51 -46.46
N THR A 39 107.31 -37.68 -46.65
CA THR A 39 107.23 -36.25 -46.29
C THR A 39 106.13 -35.51 -47.05
N THR A 40 105.78 -35.99 -48.25
CA THR A 40 104.65 -35.50 -49.05
C THR A 40 103.31 -35.89 -48.44
N GLU A 41 103.13 -37.14 -48.00
CA GLU A 41 101.90 -37.58 -47.32
C GLU A 41 101.67 -36.83 -46.01
N LEU A 42 102.72 -36.63 -45.21
CA LEU A 42 102.65 -35.85 -43.97
C LEU A 42 102.23 -34.40 -44.24
N LYS A 43 102.80 -33.78 -45.28
CA LYS A 43 102.48 -32.41 -45.68
C LYS A 43 101.04 -32.29 -46.18
N ASP A 44 100.60 -33.20 -47.05
CA ASP A 44 99.26 -33.18 -47.62
C ASP A 44 98.19 -33.42 -46.55
N ALA A 45 98.45 -34.32 -45.59
CA ALA A 45 97.58 -34.55 -44.45
C ALA A 45 97.50 -33.33 -43.53
N LEU A 46 98.63 -32.68 -43.24
CA LEU A 46 98.65 -31.44 -42.46
C LEU A 46 97.89 -30.31 -43.17
N ASP A 47 98.11 -30.13 -44.48
CA ASP A 47 97.40 -29.12 -45.29
C ASP A 47 95.89 -29.42 -45.35
N SER A 48 95.49 -30.69 -45.40
CA SER A 48 94.08 -31.11 -45.33
C SER A 48 93.45 -30.79 -43.97
N VAL A 49 94.13 -31.11 -42.86
CA VAL A 49 93.66 -30.79 -41.51
C VAL A 49 93.56 -29.29 -41.28
N VAL A 50 94.53 -28.51 -41.75
CA VAL A 50 94.46 -27.03 -41.66
C VAL A 50 93.30 -26.46 -42.47
N LYS A 51 93.04 -26.99 -43.67
CA LYS A 51 91.90 -26.55 -44.50
C LYS A 51 90.56 -26.92 -43.86
N THR A 52 90.43 -28.15 -43.36
CA THR A 52 89.20 -28.61 -42.69
C THR A 52 88.97 -27.85 -41.40
N SER A 53 89.99 -27.63 -40.56
CA SER A 53 89.89 -26.79 -39.36
C SER A 53 89.35 -25.40 -39.69
N LYS A 54 89.91 -24.73 -40.69
CA LYS A 54 89.44 -23.40 -41.14
C LYS A 54 88.00 -23.44 -41.64
N ALA A 55 87.63 -24.45 -42.42
CA ALA A 55 86.26 -24.62 -42.90
C ALA A 55 85.28 -24.84 -41.74
N THR A 56 85.63 -25.70 -40.77
CA THR A 56 84.81 -25.94 -39.58
C THR A 56 84.71 -24.73 -38.67
N GLU A 57 85.77 -23.94 -38.52
CA GLU A 57 85.73 -22.68 -37.76
C GLU A 57 84.75 -21.69 -38.40
N ILE A 58 84.79 -21.55 -39.73
CA ILE A 58 83.83 -20.71 -40.47
C ILE A 58 82.41 -21.23 -40.26
N GLU A 59 82.15 -22.53 -40.40
CA GLU A 59 80.83 -23.11 -40.16
C GLU A 59 80.36 -22.93 -38.71
N ILE A 60 81.23 -23.09 -37.72
CA ILE A 60 80.91 -22.86 -36.31
C ILE A 60 80.54 -21.39 -36.07
N THR A 61 81.27 -20.44 -36.64
CA THR A 61 80.92 -19.02 -36.51
C THR A 61 79.58 -18.70 -37.16
N GLN A 62 79.34 -19.17 -38.38
CA GLN A 62 78.07 -18.96 -39.08
C GLN A 62 76.87 -19.60 -38.36
N THR A 63 77.05 -20.80 -37.83
CA THR A 63 76.00 -21.48 -37.06
C THR A 63 75.72 -20.79 -35.73
N ARG A 64 76.74 -20.27 -35.05
CA ARG A 64 76.57 -19.44 -33.85
C ARG A 64 75.83 -18.14 -34.14
N GLU A 65 76.23 -17.40 -35.17
CA GLU A 65 75.55 -16.17 -35.57
C GLU A 65 74.08 -16.43 -35.93
N LYS A 66 73.81 -17.53 -36.65
CA LYS A 66 72.43 -17.94 -36.97
C LYS A 66 71.63 -18.30 -35.71
N ALA A 67 72.21 -19.06 -34.80
CA ALA A 67 71.56 -19.44 -33.55
C ALA A 67 71.29 -18.22 -32.65
N GLU A 68 72.24 -17.29 -32.54
CA GLU A 68 72.04 -16.03 -31.81
C GLU A 68 70.89 -15.20 -32.41
N LYS A 69 70.81 -15.14 -33.73
CA LYS A 69 69.72 -14.46 -34.43
C LYS A 69 68.37 -15.12 -34.14
N GLU A 70 68.27 -16.45 -34.27
CA GLU A 70 67.04 -17.20 -33.99
C GLU A 70 66.61 -17.09 -32.52
N VAL A 71 67.55 -17.11 -31.58
CA VAL A 71 67.27 -16.91 -30.14
C VAL A 71 66.74 -15.49 -29.90
N SER A 72 67.34 -14.47 -30.52
CA SER A 72 66.89 -13.09 -30.41
C SER A 72 65.47 -12.90 -30.96
N GLU A 73 65.20 -13.47 -32.15
CA GLU A 73 63.86 -13.45 -32.76
C GLU A 73 62.83 -14.17 -31.87
N MET A 74 63.18 -15.32 -31.30
CA MET A 74 62.31 -16.07 -30.39
C MET A 74 62.05 -15.29 -29.09
N GLN A 75 63.06 -14.65 -28.51
CA GLN A 75 62.90 -13.80 -27.32
C GLN A 75 61.96 -12.63 -27.60
N GLN A 76 62.09 -11.98 -28.77
CA GLN A 76 61.19 -10.91 -29.17
C GLN A 76 59.75 -11.42 -29.37
N GLN A 77 59.59 -12.60 -29.95
CA GLN A 77 58.27 -13.21 -30.13
C GLN A 77 57.61 -13.58 -28.80
N VAL A 78 58.37 -14.12 -27.84
CA VAL A 78 57.87 -14.41 -26.49
C VAL A 78 57.47 -13.12 -25.77
N ALA A 79 58.31 -12.08 -25.80
CA ALA A 79 58.00 -10.80 -25.16
C ALA A 79 56.73 -10.13 -25.74
N THR A 80 56.54 -10.22 -27.05
CA THR A 80 55.33 -9.70 -27.70
C THR A 80 54.10 -10.54 -27.37
N SER A 81 54.23 -11.87 -27.32
CA SER A 81 53.16 -12.78 -26.91
C SER A 81 52.76 -12.58 -25.45
N ASP A 82 53.72 -12.42 -24.54
CA ASP A 82 53.43 -12.20 -23.12
C ASP A 82 52.71 -10.88 -22.91
N LYS A 83 53.14 -9.82 -23.60
CA LYS A 83 52.44 -8.53 -23.57
C LYS A 83 51.00 -8.66 -24.07
N ALA A 84 50.80 -9.31 -25.21
CA ALA A 84 49.46 -9.54 -25.75
C ALA A 84 48.59 -10.40 -24.80
N ARG A 85 49.18 -11.38 -24.11
CA ARG A 85 48.49 -12.18 -23.10
C ARG A 85 48.05 -11.33 -21.91
N THR A 86 48.94 -10.48 -21.39
CA THR A 86 48.59 -9.59 -20.27
C THR A 86 47.47 -8.61 -20.64
N GLU A 87 47.52 -8.02 -21.84
CA GLU A 87 46.45 -7.14 -22.32
C GLU A 87 45.12 -7.89 -22.48
N ALA A 88 45.15 -9.12 -22.99
CA ALA A 88 43.96 -9.96 -23.11
C ALA A 88 43.38 -10.34 -21.73
N GLU A 89 44.23 -10.69 -20.76
CA GLU A 89 43.83 -10.99 -19.38
C GLU A 89 43.17 -9.77 -18.71
N GLU A 90 43.70 -8.55 -18.92
CA GLU A 90 43.09 -7.32 -18.44
C GLU A 90 41.72 -7.07 -19.07
N HIS A 91 41.59 -7.27 -20.39
CA HIS A 91 40.31 -7.14 -21.08
C HIS A 91 39.26 -8.15 -20.58
N ILE A 92 39.68 -9.39 -20.32
CA ILE A 92 38.81 -10.42 -19.74
C ILE A 92 38.32 -9.98 -18.35
N ALA A 93 39.22 -9.52 -17.48
CA ALA A 93 38.86 -9.07 -16.13
C ALA A 93 37.84 -7.90 -16.15
N VAL A 94 38.03 -6.94 -17.07
CA VAL A 94 37.09 -5.83 -17.26
C VAL A 94 35.73 -6.34 -17.76
N ALA A 95 35.73 -7.24 -18.76
CA ALA A 95 34.51 -7.82 -19.32
C ALA A 95 33.73 -8.65 -18.29
N GLU A 96 34.42 -9.44 -17.46
CA GLU A 96 33.81 -10.22 -16.39
C GLU A 96 33.14 -9.33 -15.35
N LYS A 97 33.82 -8.26 -14.91
CA LYS A 97 33.25 -7.30 -13.95
C LYS A 97 32.05 -6.56 -14.54
N ALA A 98 32.10 -6.19 -15.82
CA ALA A 98 30.97 -5.59 -16.51
C ALA A 98 29.77 -6.56 -16.61
N ARG A 99 30.03 -7.83 -16.95
CA ARG A 99 29.00 -8.88 -17.02
C ARG A 99 28.34 -9.10 -15.65
N GLU A 100 29.13 -9.23 -14.58
CA GLU A 100 28.63 -9.41 -13.24
C GLU A 100 27.76 -8.21 -12.79
N THR A 101 28.20 -6.99 -13.10
CA THR A 101 27.42 -5.78 -12.79
C THR A 101 26.10 -5.75 -13.55
N ALA A 102 26.11 -6.07 -14.85
CA ALA A 102 24.90 -6.13 -15.67
C ALA A 102 23.93 -7.22 -15.20
N GLU A 103 24.44 -8.38 -14.80
CA GLU A 103 23.63 -9.48 -14.25
C GLU A 103 22.98 -9.07 -12.93
N ARG A 104 23.72 -8.44 -12.02
CA ARG A 104 23.17 -7.88 -10.77
C ARG A 104 22.08 -6.85 -11.06
N GLN A 105 22.33 -5.90 -11.96
CA GLN A 105 21.31 -4.92 -12.36
C GLN A 105 20.06 -5.58 -12.97
N MET A 106 20.23 -6.62 -13.78
CA MET A 106 19.12 -7.36 -14.37
C MET A 106 18.28 -8.08 -13.31
N THR A 107 18.91 -8.72 -12.32
CA THR A 107 18.19 -9.39 -11.23
C THR A 107 17.42 -8.39 -10.37
N ILE A 108 18.04 -7.26 -10.00
CA ILE A 108 17.39 -6.17 -9.25
C ILE A 108 16.22 -5.61 -10.06
N GLY A 109 16.44 -5.22 -11.32
CA GLY A 109 15.39 -4.67 -12.17
C GLY A 109 14.24 -5.64 -12.42
N ARG A 110 14.50 -6.96 -12.50
CA ARG A 110 13.44 -7.98 -12.57
C ARG A 110 12.61 -8.04 -11.28
N ALA A 111 13.26 -7.98 -10.12
CA ALA A 111 12.58 -7.98 -8.83
C ALA A 111 11.72 -6.72 -8.65
N GLU A 112 12.30 -5.54 -8.88
CA GLU A 112 11.61 -4.25 -8.80
C GLU A 112 10.42 -4.17 -9.77
N ASN A 113 10.59 -4.62 -11.02
CA ASN A 113 9.51 -4.65 -11.99
C ASN A 113 8.40 -5.64 -11.57
N SER A 114 8.76 -6.80 -11.01
CA SER A 114 7.77 -7.75 -10.47
C SER A 114 6.94 -7.13 -9.35
N GLU A 115 7.59 -6.41 -8.42
CA GLU A 115 6.91 -5.71 -7.33
C GLU A 115 6.04 -4.56 -7.83
N ALA A 116 6.54 -3.77 -8.78
CA ALA A 116 5.76 -2.71 -9.41
C ALA A 116 4.51 -3.25 -10.11
N ILE A 117 4.63 -4.37 -10.85
CA ILE A 117 3.49 -5.04 -11.48
C ILE A 117 2.50 -5.56 -10.44
N LYS A 118 2.97 -6.17 -9.34
CA LYS A 118 2.10 -6.64 -8.25
C LYS A 118 1.33 -5.48 -7.63
N LYS A 119 2.00 -4.37 -7.34
CA LYS A 119 1.37 -3.16 -6.80
C LYS A 119 0.35 -2.56 -7.77
N ALA A 120 0.72 -2.41 -9.04
CA ALA A 120 -0.20 -1.90 -10.06
C ALA A 120 -1.45 -2.80 -10.22
N ARG A 121 -1.29 -4.13 -10.17
CA ARG A 121 -2.41 -5.08 -10.18
C ARG A 121 -3.30 -4.91 -8.94
N ALA A 122 -2.72 -4.76 -7.75
CA ALA A 122 -3.47 -4.51 -6.52
C ALA A 122 -4.27 -3.20 -6.60
N ASP A 123 -3.65 -2.13 -7.10
CA ASP A 123 -4.31 -0.83 -7.28
C ASP A 123 -5.47 -0.91 -8.29
N VAL A 124 -5.31 -1.67 -9.37
CA VAL A 124 -6.38 -1.91 -10.35
C VAL A 124 -7.52 -2.72 -9.72
N ALA A 125 -7.21 -3.77 -8.96
CA ALA A 125 -8.22 -4.56 -8.27
C ALA A 125 -9.00 -3.74 -7.23
N ASP A 126 -8.31 -2.90 -6.45
CA ASP A 126 -8.95 -1.98 -5.50
C ASP A 126 -9.84 -0.96 -6.22
N LYS A 127 -9.37 -0.35 -7.31
CA LYS A 127 -10.19 0.55 -8.15
C LYS A 127 -11.41 -0.16 -8.73
N GLN A 128 -11.29 -1.40 -9.21
CA GLN A 128 -12.44 -2.18 -9.69
C GLN A 128 -13.43 -2.47 -8.57
N ASN A 129 -12.97 -2.81 -7.37
CA ASN A 129 -13.84 -3.02 -6.21
C ASN A 129 -14.54 -1.72 -5.78
N LYS A 130 -13.82 -0.60 -5.78
CA LYS A 130 -14.40 0.73 -5.55
C LYS A 130 -15.43 1.08 -6.61
N LEU A 131 -15.17 0.84 -7.89
CA LEU A 131 -16.15 1.06 -8.97
C LEU A 131 -17.37 0.15 -8.83
N LYS A 132 -17.21 -1.10 -8.41
CA LYS A 132 -18.33 -2.00 -8.08
C LYS A 132 -19.14 -1.50 -6.89
N ALA A 133 -18.48 -1.00 -5.85
CA ALA A 133 -19.14 -0.42 -4.68
C ALA A 133 -19.88 0.87 -5.05
N ILE A 134 -19.25 1.76 -5.82
CA ILE A 134 -19.85 3.00 -6.35
C ILE A 134 -21.03 2.66 -7.25
N SER A 135 -20.89 1.73 -8.20
CA SER A 135 -22.00 1.32 -9.06
C SER A 135 -23.12 0.67 -8.27
N LYS A 136 -22.84 -0.12 -7.23
CA LYS A 136 -23.86 -0.68 -6.32
C LYS A 136 -24.54 0.41 -5.48
N ALA A 137 -23.82 1.44 -5.05
CA ALA A 137 -24.36 2.54 -4.26
C ALA A 137 -25.15 3.54 -5.12
N LEU A 138 -24.69 3.82 -6.34
CA LEU A 138 -25.38 4.65 -7.34
C LEU A 138 -26.54 3.90 -7.98
N ALA A 139 -26.48 2.56 -8.04
CA ALA A 139 -27.62 1.71 -8.32
C ALA A 139 -28.55 1.63 -7.10
N ASP A 140 -29.14 2.76 -6.72
CA ASP A 140 -30.58 2.72 -6.47
C ASP A 140 -31.18 2.21 -7.79
N THR A 141 -31.37 0.89 -7.90
CA THR A 141 -31.98 0.29 -9.09
C THR A 141 -33.27 1.04 -9.42
N PRO A 142 -33.68 1.16 -10.70
CA PRO A 142 -34.98 1.74 -11.05
C PRO A 142 -36.10 1.16 -10.16
N GLU A 143 -35.96 -0.10 -9.77
CA GLU A 143 -36.81 -0.82 -8.84
C GLU A 143 -36.79 -0.27 -7.39
N ASN A 144 -35.63 0.09 -6.84
CA ASN A 144 -35.51 0.75 -5.54
C ASN A 144 -36.04 2.18 -5.56
N VAL A 145 -35.79 2.94 -6.64
CA VAL A 145 -36.39 4.28 -6.83
C VAL A 145 -37.91 4.17 -6.92
N VAL A 146 -38.43 3.20 -7.68
CA VAL A 146 -39.88 2.94 -7.78
C VAL A 146 -40.47 2.49 -6.44
N LYS A 147 -39.77 1.67 -5.65
CA LYS A 147 -40.20 1.30 -4.28
C LYS A 147 -40.24 2.53 -3.37
N LYS A 148 -39.20 3.37 -3.37
CA LYS A 148 -39.18 4.62 -2.61
C LYS A 148 -40.32 5.56 -3.04
N LEU A 149 -40.56 5.73 -4.34
CA LEU A 149 -41.67 6.51 -4.86
C LEU A 149 -43.04 5.94 -4.47
N LYS A 150 -43.23 4.62 -4.50
CA LYS A 150 -44.47 3.96 -4.04
C LYS A 150 -44.69 4.19 -2.54
N ASN A 151 -43.66 4.04 -1.73
CA ASN A 151 -43.73 4.30 -0.29
C ASN A 151 -44.07 5.76 -0.01
N LEU A 152 -43.42 6.70 -0.71
CA LEU A 152 -43.68 8.12 -0.56
C LEU A 152 -45.11 8.49 -1.00
N LYS A 153 -45.61 7.89 -2.08
CA LYS A 153 -47.00 8.05 -2.53
C LYS A 153 -47.99 7.52 -1.49
N LYS A 154 -47.70 6.36 -0.89
CA LYS A 154 -48.52 5.78 0.18
C LYS A 154 -48.55 6.69 1.41
N GLN A 155 -47.38 7.13 1.87
CA GLN A 155 -47.27 8.07 3.00
C GLN A 155 -48.07 9.35 2.77
N LYS A 156 -47.96 9.98 1.58
CA LYS A 156 -48.76 11.17 1.27
C LYS A 156 -50.27 10.92 1.25
N PHE A 157 -50.69 9.75 0.78
CA PHE A 157 -52.11 9.39 0.80
C PHE A 157 -52.62 9.18 2.23
N ASP A 158 -51.86 8.44 3.04
CA ASP A 158 -52.20 8.18 4.44
C ASP A 158 -52.23 9.49 5.26
N GLU A 159 -51.26 10.38 5.04
CA GLU A 159 -51.21 11.72 5.65
C GLU A 159 -52.42 12.58 5.25
N SER A 160 -52.78 12.60 3.96
CA SER A 160 -53.96 13.33 3.48
C SER A 160 -55.26 12.78 4.09
N LYS A 161 -55.36 11.47 4.30
CA LYS A 161 -56.51 10.84 4.94
C LYS A 161 -56.58 11.18 6.43
N LEU A 162 -55.45 11.15 7.13
CA LEU A 162 -55.39 11.55 8.54
C LEU A 162 -55.73 13.04 8.71
N ARG A 163 -55.25 13.90 7.80
CA ARG A 163 -55.59 15.32 7.81
C ARG A 163 -57.09 15.56 7.63
N THR A 164 -57.73 14.90 6.66
CA THR A 164 -59.19 15.05 6.46
C THR A 164 -59.99 14.50 7.64
N GLN A 165 -59.57 13.38 8.24
CA GLN A 165 -60.19 12.86 9.45
C GLN A 165 -60.04 13.83 10.65
N ALA A 166 -58.87 14.43 10.82
CA ALA A 166 -58.65 15.44 11.86
C ALA A 166 -59.50 16.69 11.63
N GLU A 167 -59.61 17.16 10.39
CA GLU A 167 -60.46 18.30 10.02
C GLU A 167 -61.95 18.01 10.27
N THR A 168 -62.44 16.80 9.99
CA THR A 168 -63.82 16.40 10.29
C THR A 168 -64.07 16.36 11.79
N LYS A 169 -63.19 15.71 12.58
CA LYS A 169 -63.31 15.68 14.04
C LYS A 169 -63.31 17.08 14.65
N LEU A 170 -62.44 17.98 14.18
CA LEU A 170 -62.43 19.37 14.63
C LEU A 170 -63.75 20.10 14.34
N LYS A 171 -64.39 19.81 13.20
CA LYS A 171 -65.71 20.39 12.89
C LYS A 171 -66.80 19.82 13.79
N GLU A 172 -66.78 18.52 14.08
CA GLU A 172 -67.71 17.87 15.01
C GLU A 172 -67.55 18.44 16.42
N THR A 173 -66.33 18.49 16.96
CA THR A 173 -66.05 19.06 18.28
C THR A 173 -66.46 20.54 18.37
N ARG A 174 -66.31 21.33 17.30
CA ARG A 174 -66.80 22.72 17.29
C ARG A 174 -68.32 22.81 17.31
N LYS A 175 -69.02 21.91 16.62
CA LYS A 175 -70.49 21.84 16.67
C LYS A 175 -70.96 21.43 18.06
N GLU A 176 -70.39 20.37 18.62
CA GLU A 176 -70.69 19.89 19.98
C GLU A 176 -70.39 20.96 21.03
N LYS A 177 -69.29 21.69 20.89
CA LYS A 177 -68.97 22.82 21.76
C LYS A 177 -70.05 23.89 21.68
N SER A 178 -70.47 24.28 20.47
CA SER A 178 -71.53 25.28 20.29
C SER A 178 -72.86 24.82 20.88
N THR A 179 -73.22 23.54 20.75
CA THR A 179 -74.47 23.01 21.32
C THR A 179 -74.41 22.94 22.85
N LEU A 180 -73.29 22.51 23.42
CA LEU A 180 -73.10 22.50 24.87
C LEU A 180 -73.09 23.91 25.46
N GLU A 181 -72.50 24.89 24.76
CA GLU A 181 -72.55 26.30 25.17
C GLU A 181 -73.99 26.84 25.17
N THR A 182 -74.80 26.49 24.16
CA THR A 182 -76.22 26.89 24.15
C THR A 182 -77.02 26.19 25.25
N GLU A 183 -76.83 24.90 25.47
CA GLU A 183 -77.51 24.15 26.54
C GLU A 183 -77.12 24.67 27.92
N LEU A 184 -75.85 25.03 28.13
CA LEU A 184 -75.38 25.62 29.37
C LEU A 184 -76.06 26.97 29.65
N GLU A 185 -76.19 27.81 28.63
CA GLU A 185 -76.84 29.12 28.77
C GLU A 185 -78.35 28.97 29.04
N GLU A 186 -79.02 28.02 28.39
CA GLU A 186 -80.41 27.65 28.70
C GLU A 186 -80.57 27.13 30.13
N GLN A 187 -79.65 26.29 30.60
CA GLN A 187 -79.66 25.78 31.98
C GLN A 187 -79.47 26.90 33.00
N LYS A 188 -78.56 27.86 32.77
CA LYS A 188 -78.39 29.02 33.63
C LYS A 188 -79.68 29.84 33.72
N ALA A 189 -80.30 30.13 32.58
CA ALA A 189 -81.57 30.87 32.54
C ALA A 189 -82.71 30.12 33.28
N LEU A 190 -82.72 28.78 33.25
CA LEU A 190 -83.67 27.97 34.02
C LEU A 190 -83.38 28.01 35.52
N VAL A 191 -82.11 28.00 35.92
CA VAL A 191 -81.71 28.13 37.34
C VAL A 191 -82.11 29.49 37.90
N GLU A 192 -81.90 30.59 37.16
CA GLU A 192 -82.35 31.93 37.57
C GLU A 192 -83.87 31.96 37.79
N LYS A 193 -84.64 31.40 36.86
CA LYS A 193 -86.11 31.27 37.01
C LYS A 193 -86.47 30.39 38.22
N ALA A 194 -85.77 29.29 38.44
CA ALA A 194 -86.00 28.44 39.61
C ALA A 194 -85.73 29.20 40.90
N ALA A 195 -84.66 30.00 40.98
CA ALA A 195 -84.36 30.84 42.14
C ALA A 195 -85.48 31.85 42.44
N THR A 196 -86.05 32.50 41.40
CA THR A 196 -87.20 33.40 41.57
C THR A 196 -88.45 32.66 42.06
N LEU A 197 -88.69 31.43 41.59
CA LEU A 197 -89.82 30.62 42.02
C LEU A 197 -89.65 30.16 43.47
N VAL A 198 -88.44 29.76 43.87
CA VAL A 198 -88.12 29.40 45.26
C VAL A 198 -88.40 30.58 46.19
N ALA A 199 -88.02 31.80 45.81
CA ALA A 199 -88.33 33.00 46.56
C ALA A 199 -89.86 33.22 46.71
N GLN A 200 -90.61 33.09 45.61
CA GLN A 200 -92.07 33.20 45.64
C GLN A 200 -92.73 32.12 46.51
N VAL A 201 -92.23 30.88 46.48
CA VAL A 201 -92.74 29.78 47.32
C VAL A 201 -92.50 30.06 48.80
N ARG A 202 -91.30 30.56 49.17
CA ARG A 202 -91.00 30.98 50.55
C ARG A 202 -91.90 32.13 51.01
N GLU A 203 -92.10 33.15 50.17
CA GLU A 203 -93.01 34.26 50.47
C GLU A 203 -94.46 33.80 50.65
N PHE A 204 -94.94 32.92 49.78
CA PHE A 204 -96.29 32.36 49.87
C PHE A 204 -96.48 31.50 51.12
N HIS A 205 -95.48 30.69 51.47
CA HIS A 205 -95.51 29.88 52.70
C HIS A 205 -95.59 30.75 53.96
N ALA A 206 -94.77 31.81 54.02
CA ALA A 206 -94.83 32.79 55.11
C ALA A 206 -96.20 33.48 55.19
N LEU A 207 -96.80 33.85 54.04
CA LEU A 207 -98.14 34.43 53.99
C LEU A 207 -99.21 33.45 54.49
N CYS A 208 -99.11 32.17 54.12
CA CYS A 208 -99.99 31.13 54.64
C CYS A 208 -99.85 31.00 56.16
N GLN A 209 -98.63 31.01 56.70
CA GLN A 209 -98.38 30.99 58.15
C GLN A 209 -99.00 32.19 58.86
N ASP A 210 -98.80 33.39 58.32
CA ASP A 210 -99.37 34.64 58.86
C ASP A 210 -100.91 34.65 58.83
N GLN A 211 -101.52 34.17 57.75
CA GLN A 211 -102.98 34.08 57.66
C GLN A 211 -103.53 33.02 58.61
N ASN A 212 -102.88 31.87 58.74
CA ASN A 212 -103.28 30.83 59.67
C ASN A 212 -103.16 31.30 61.13
N ALA A 213 -102.12 32.09 61.46
CA ALA A 213 -101.98 32.76 62.75
C ALA A 213 -103.10 33.80 63.00
N LYS A 214 -103.50 34.57 61.97
CA LYS A 214 -104.64 35.50 62.06
C LYS A 214 -105.97 34.76 62.26
N ILE A 215 -106.20 33.65 61.57
CA ILE A 215 -107.41 32.83 61.74
C ILE A 215 -107.46 32.26 63.16
N LYS A 216 -106.33 31.78 63.68
CA LYS A 216 -106.20 31.34 65.08
C LYS A 216 -106.59 32.41 66.09
N SER A 217 -106.36 33.69 65.78
CA SER A 217 -106.74 34.81 66.65
C SER A 217 -108.22 35.21 66.55
N LEU A 218 -108.96 34.71 65.55
CA LEU A 218 -110.33 35.08 65.24
C LEU A 218 -111.36 33.93 65.39
N SER A 219 -110.90 32.67 65.46
CA SER A 219 -111.73 31.49 65.73
C SER A 219 -111.05 30.56 66.74
N GLU A 220 -111.78 30.11 67.77
CA GLU A 220 -111.30 29.14 68.77
C GLU A 220 -111.51 27.67 68.35
N LYS A 221 -112.06 27.42 67.15
CA LYS A 221 -112.25 26.06 66.63
C LYS A 221 -111.01 25.61 65.86
N GLU A 222 -110.43 24.51 66.31
CA GLU A 222 -109.23 23.91 65.71
C GLU A 222 -109.48 23.43 64.26
N GLU A 223 -110.74 23.18 63.89
CA GLU A 223 -111.19 22.81 62.54
C GLU A 223 -111.03 23.95 61.50
N ASP A 224 -110.91 25.21 61.94
CA ASP A 224 -110.77 26.37 61.06
C ASP A 224 -109.29 26.66 60.70
N LEU A 225 -108.32 25.93 61.27
CA LEU A 225 -106.89 26.08 61.01
C LEU A 225 -106.43 25.15 59.88
N PHE A 226 -105.67 25.70 58.93
CA PHE A 226 -105.08 24.92 57.84
C PHE A 226 -103.79 24.24 58.29
N THR A 227 -103.58 22.97 57.92
CA THR A 227 -102.29 22.30 58.13
C THR A 227 -101.34 22.74 57.01
N ILE A 228 -100.33 23.56 57.35
CA ILE A 228 -99.33 24.03 56.39
C ILE A 228 -98.20 22.99 56.31
N PRO A 229 -97.90 22.41 55.14
CA PRO A 229 -96.79 21.47 54.97
C PRO A 229 -95.43 22.09 55.33
N GLU A 230 -94.51 21.29 55.88
CA GLU A 230 -93.13 21.71 56.12
C GLU A 230 -92.38 21.91 54.79
N MET A 231 -91.53 22.94 54.73
CA MET A 231 -90.68 23.19 53.57
C MET A 231 -89.43 22.32 53.64
N ASP A 232 -89.09 21.65 52.53
CA ASP A 232 -87.82 20.96 52.36
C ASP A 232 -86.74 21.98 51.99
N GLU A 233 -86.09 22.54 53.01
CA GLU A 233 -85.08 23.59 52.84
C GLU A 233 -83.80 23.06 52.17
N GLU A 234 -83.45 21.78 52.34
CA GLU A 234 -82.27 21.20 51.67
C GLU A 234 -82.46 21.17 50.14
N LEU A 235 -83.65 20.79 49.69
CA LEU A 235 -83.98 20.80 48.26
C LEU A 235 -84.01 22.23 47.70
N LEU A 236 -84.61 23.18 48.42
CA LEU A 236 -84.75 24.56 47.96
C LEU A 236 -83.42 25.31 47.94
N GLU A 237 -82.54 25.05 48.91
CA GLU A 237 -81.16 25.54 48.88
C GLU A 237 -80.38 24.95 47.71
N SER A 238 -80.57 23.66 47.38
CA SER A 238 -79.87 23.04 46.24
C SER A 238 -80.25 23.65 44.87
N LEU A 239 -81.45 24.22 44.77
CA LEU A 239 -81.95 24.91 43.57
C LEU A 239 -81.45 26.37 43.47
N GLN A 240 -81.07 26.99 44.59
CA GLN A 240 -80.44 28.32 44.63
C GLN A 240 -78.89 28.25 44.59
N ALA A 241 -78.28 27.18 45.11
CA ALA A 241 -76.84 27.08 45.36
C ALA A 241 -75.94 26.93 44.10
N LYS A 242 -76.37 27.40 42.94
CA LYS A 242 -75.55 27.40 41.71
C LYS A 242 -75.23 28.77 41.12
N GLU A 243 -75.64 29.87 41.73
CA GLU A 243 -75.09 31.19 41.35
C GLU A 243 -73.61 31.33 41.78
N ASP A 244 -73.22 30.83 42.96
CA ASP A 244 -71.86 31.07 43.49
C ASP A 244 -70.73 30.20 42.93
N LYS A 245 -71.04 29.17 42.13
CA LYS A 245 -70.01 28.32 41.50
C LYS A 245 -69.67 28.70 40.06
N ALA A 246 -70.46 29.58 39.43
CA ALA A 246 -70.23 29.99 38.05
C ALA A 246 -69.13 31.07 37.90
N GLU A 247 -68.85 31.87 38.95
CA GLU A 247 -67.82 32.93 38.88
C GLU A 247 -66.39 32.44 39.13
N LYS A 248 -66.18 31.29 39.80
CA LYS A 248 -64.81 30.80 40.10
C LYS A 248 -64.14 30.00 38.99
N ASP A 249 -64.90 29.41 38.07
CA ASP A 249 -64.31 28.59 36.98
C ASP A 249 -63.95 29.41 35.72
N ASN A 250 -64.33 30.70 35.66
CA ASN A 250 -63.98 31.59 34.54
C ASN A 250 -62.72 32.43 34.83
N SER A 251 -62.13 32.32 36.03
CA SER A 251 -60.86 32.97 36.39
C SER A 251 -59.64 32.05 36.32
N GLU A 252 -59.85 30.75 36.09
CA GLU A 252 -58.76 29.77 35.93
C GLU A 252 -58.90 29.01 34.60
N LYS A 253 -58.70 29.72 33.48
CA LYS A 253 -58.26 29.12 32.21
C LYS A 253 -57.60 30.14 31.28
#